data_AF-A0AAV4G3E5-F1
#
_entry.id   AF-A0AAV4G3E5-F1
#
_cell.length_a   1.000
_cell.length_b   1.000
_cell.length_c   1.000
_cell.angle_alpha   90.00
_cell.angle_beta   90.00
_cell.angle_gamma   90.00
#
_symmetry.space_group_name_H-M   'P 1'
#
loop_
_entity.id
_entity.type
_entity.pdbx_description
1 polymer ?
#
loop_
_entity_poly.entity_id
_entity_poly.type
_entity_poly.pdbx_seq_one_letter_code
_entity_poly.pdbx_strand_id
1 'polypeptide(L)'
;MSVSHLAMWLPVFLTVSCVTVCAAVTTEILQPIRSSGDEVALIFIPGARINGDQYRKTAQAIQEASDLRVWVALTRDYFFKFPNPIQLSGAVDGAIQALKQAGLKSENYVGVGHSLGGVFLRSYAKTSQLKAIVLMASTLESSTSFEDYPLPVLTLAAELDGQLRITGVLEEYVKLQREVIVSKDAMYRSPVVCIKGANHAQFASGSMPSRVRRLNPEPDVSEADAHADIARSMNSFLVAQFASDATQVSVARAELETYFAESGEFFKPLLEVQALHEKDGSGACPWAGIAQKHIAGNFADNVVVQNKALGFFSFIKSKPSIESLGDNVVINTTAFVAHPFKLLVQPSSPQSPMEIDLKLKSKSAVEQALGFITTPDGRPQPGCLELNELAFNVALNKSSDKARARYLKRGRPIVFEQDVVRPGGILWLPTPLATWQDQAGFHVKSIKLSVPMDSSKYPGNFYCKLMTPSRALEWIILGSLIPYS
;
A
#
# COMPACT_ATOMS: atom_id res chain seq x y z
N MET A 1 47.69 -23.39 69.84
CA MET A 1 47.22 -24.77 70.08
C MET A 1 45.71 -24.76 69.92
N SER A 2 45.18 -25.56 68.98
CA SER A 2 43.89 -26.29 68.98
C SER A 2 42.65 -25.62 69.64
N VAL A 3 41.46 -25.45 69.05
CA VAL A 3 40.58 -26.43 68.37
C VAL A 3 39.43 -25.69 67.65
N SER A 4 39.16 -26.10 66.40
CA SER A 4 37.88 -26.33 65.70
C SER A 4 36.55 -25.68 66.12
N HIS A 5 35.88 -25.05 65.15
CA HIS A 5 34.42 -25.19 64.94
C HIS A 5 34.08 -25.32 63.44
N LEU A 6 33.51 -26.48 63.10
CA LEU A 6 32.91 -26.84 61.80
C LEU A 6 31.44 -26.40 61.82
N ALA A 7 30.99 -25.60 60.86
CA ALA A 7 29.58 -25.39 60.57
C ALA A 7 29.33 -25.79 59.11
N MET A 8 28.62 -26.91 58.94
CA MET A 8 28.26 -27.51 57.66
C MET A 8 26.88 -26.97 57.25
N TRP A 9 26.82 -26.13 56.22
CA TRP A 9 25.57 -25.71 55.57
C TRP A 9 25.55 -26.31 54.15
N LEU A 10 24.61 -27.24 53.91
CA LEU A 10 24.25 -27.72 52.58
C LEU A 10 23.33 -26.68 51.90
N PRO A 11 23.61 -26.23 50.67
CA PRO A 11 22.59 -25.58 49.85
C PRO A 11 21.81 -26.63 49.05
N VAL A 12 20.52 -26.74 49.35
CA VAL A 12 19.53 -27.42 48.49
C VAL A 12 19.38 -26.60 47.21
N PHE A 13 19.96 -27.07 46.11
CA PHE A 13 19.66 -26.56 44.77
C PHE A 13 18.36 -27.20 44.30
N LEU A 14 17.25 -26.45 44.39
CA LEU A 14 15.98 -26.79 43.73
C LEU A 14 16.06 -26.29 42.28
N THR A 15 16.58 -27.10 41.36
CA THR A 15 16.48 -26.87 39.91
C THR A 15 15.05 -27.18 39.47
N VAL A 16 14.19 -26.16 39.46
CA VAL A 16 12.91 -26.22 38.75
C VAL A 16 13.23 -26.12 37.25
N SER A 17 13.51 -27.28 36.64
CA SER A 17 13.53 -27.42 35.19
C SER A 17 12.10 -27.30 34.67
N CYS A 18 11.63 -26.06 34.45
CA CYS A 18 10.48 -25.81 33.60
C CYS A 18 10.85 -26.19 32.17
N VAL A 19 10.76 -27.49 31.84
CA VAL A 19 10.68 -27.96 30.46
C VAL A 19 9.33 -27.50 29.95
N THR A 20 9.27 -26.25 29.50
CA THR A 20 8.15 -25.75 28.74
C THR A 20 8.17 -26.52 27.42
N VAL A 21 7.41 -27.61 27.34
CA VAL A 21 7.15 -28.31 26.08
C VAL A 21 6.38 -27.32 25.22
N CYS A 22 7.08 -26.52 24.42
CA CYS A 22 6.46 -25.74 23.37
C CYS A 22 5.76 -26.76 22.45
N ALA A 23 4.44 -26.80 22.48
CA ALA A 23 3.67 -27.63 21.57
C ALA A 23 4.15 -27.35 20.14
N ALA A 24 4.61 -28.41 19.47
CA ALA A 24 5.19 -28.29 18.15
C ALA A 24 4.11 -27.88 17.14
N VAL A 25 4.46 -26.95 16.25
CA VAL A 25 3.64 -26.61 15.08
C VAL A 25 3.47 -27.88 14.26
N THR A 26 2.23 -28.27 13.98
CA THR A 26 1.96 -29.46 13.16
C THR A 26 1.97 -29.10 11.68
N THR A 27 2.18 -30.09 10.82
CA THR A 27 2.18 -29.90 9.36
C THR A 27 1.25 -30.90 8.71
N GLU A 28 0.51 -30.45 7.70
CA GLU A 28 -0.17 -31.32 6.76
C GLU A 28 0.56 -31.30 5.41
N ILE A 29 0.72 -32.48 4.81
CA ILE A 29 1.38 -32.63 3.51
C ILE A 29 0.34 -32.91 2.43
N LEU A 30 0.39 -32.13 1.34
CA LEU A 30 -0.27 -32.45 0.08
C LEU A 30 0.81 -32.96 -0.88
N GLN A 31 0.63 -34.19 -1.37
CA GLN A 31 1.52 -34.78 -2.36
C GLN A 31 1.26 -34.17 -3.75
N PRO A 32 2.26 -34.14 -4.65
CA PRO A 32 2.09 -33.67 -6.01
C PRO A 32 1.06 -34.52 -6.76
N ILE A 33 0.26 -33.87 -7.61
CA ILE A 33 -0.67 -34.55 -8.52
C ILE A 33 0.03 -35.05 -9.80
N ARG A 34 1.24 -34.55 -10.08
CA ARG A 34 2.07 -34.98 -11.22
C ARG A 34 2.98 -36.13 -10.81
N SER A 35 3.07 -37.18 -11.63
CA SER A 35 3.90 -38.35 -11.36
C SER A 35 5.39 -38.16 -11.71
N SER A 36 5.73 -37.17 -12.54
CA SER A 36 7.08 -36.84 -13.00
C SER A 36 7.24 -35.33 -13.16
N GLY A 37 8.49 -34.84 -13.24
CA GLY A 37 8.83 -33.42 -13.42
C GLY A 37 9.76 -32.89 -12.34
N ASP A 38 10.18 -31.63 -12.46
CA ASP A 38 10.98 -30.96 -11.44
C ASP A 38 10.17 -30.78 -10.15
N GLU A 39 10.81 -31.00 -9.00
CA GLU A 39 10.15 -30.90 -7.70
C GLU A 39 10.41 -29.55 -7.03
N VAL A 40 9.34 -28.96 -6.51
CA VAL A 40 9.35 -27.75 -5.69
C VAL A 40 8.42 -27.95 -4.50
N ALA A 41 8.78 -27.40 -3.35
CA ALA A 41 7.99 -27.51 -2.14
C ALA A 41 7.53 -26.14 -1.64
N LEU A 42 6.23 -25.99 -1.41
CA LEU A 42 5.62 -24.79 -0.84
C LEU A 42 5.34 -25.00 0.64
N ILE A 43 5.89 -24.14 1.50
CA ILE A 43 5.68 -24.17 2.94
C ILE A 43 4.82 -22.98 3.33
N PHE A 44 3.53 -23.23 3.56
CA PHE A 44 2.56 -22.20 3.88
C PHE A 44 2.65 -21.80 5.35
N ILE A 45 2.93 -20.52 5.59
CA ILE A 45 2.88 -19.85 6.89
C ILE A 45 1.61 -19.01 6.94
N PRO A 46 0.61 -19.40 7.76
CA PRO A 46 -0.72 -18.82 7.71
C PRO A 46 -0.73 -17.38 8.27
N GLY A 47 -1.81 -16.65 7.99
CA GLY A 47 -2.07 -15.36 8.60
C GLY A 47 -2.50 -15.47 10.07
N ALA A 48 -2.74 -14.33 10.71
CA ALA A 48 -3.19 -14.29 12.09
C ALA A 48 -4.58 -14.92 12.24
N ARG A 49 -4.73 -15.84 13.20
CA ARG A 49 -5.98 -16.50 13.61
C ARG A 49 -6.64 -17.35 12.52
N ILE A 50 -5.85 -17.85 11.57
CA ILE A 50 -6.24 -18.84 10.57
C ILE A 50 -5.20 -19.96 10.56
N ASN A 51 -5.64 -21.19 10.28
CA ASN A 51 -4.76 -22.35 10.24
C ASN A 51 -4.34 -22.67 8.79
N GLY A 52 -3.22 -23.40 8.63
CA GLY A 52 -2.70 -23.78 7.32
C GLY A 52 -3.68 -24.59 6.45
N ASP A 53 -4.56 -25.40 7.04
CA ASP A 53 -5.54 -26.21 6.29
C ASP A 53 -6.55 -25.35 5.51
N GLN A 54 -6.76 -24.10 5.93
CA GLN A 54 -7.59 -23.14 5.20
C GLN A 54 -6.97 -22.73 3.84
N TYR A 55 -5.70 -23.02 3.59
CA TYR A 55 -5.03 -22.75 2.32
C TYR A 55 -5.04 -23.94 1.37
N ARG A 56 -5.68 -25.06 1.75
CA ARG A 56 -5.69 -26.28 0.93
C ARG A 56 -6.20 -26.04 -0.48
N LYS A 57 -7.30 -25.29 -0.65
CA LYS A 57 -7.86 -25.03 -1.99
C LYS A 57 -6.92 -24.18 -2.83
N THR A 58 -6.29 -23.16 -2.25
CA THR A 58 -5.26 -22.36 -2.93
C THR A 58 -4.09 -23.24 -3.34
N ALA A 59 -3.61 -24.09 -2.44
CA ALA A 59 -2.53 -25.04 -2.70
C ALA A 59 -2.88 -26.03 -3.81
N GLN A 60 -4.08 -26.59 -3.82
CA GLN A 60 -4.57 -27.49 -4.87
C GLN A 60 -4.67 -26.77 -6.22
N ALA A 61 -5.19 -25.55 -6.26
CA ALA A 61 -5.22 -24.75 -7.48
C ALA A 61 -3.81 -24.53 -8.05
N ILE A 62 -2.81 -24.29 -7.19
CA ILE A 62 -1.40 -24.17 -7.61
C ILE A 62 -0.88 -25.50 -8.18
N GLN A 63 -1.18 -26.63 -7.55
CA GLN A 63 -0.81 -27.96 -8.08
C GLN A 63 -1.46 -28.22 -9.44
N GLU A 64 -2.73 -27.84 -9.61
CA GLU A 64 -3.48 -28.00 -10.85
C GLU A 64 -2.93 -27.15 -12.00
N ALA A 65 -2.55 -25.91 -11.70
CA ALA A 65 -2.02 -24.95 -12.67
C ALA A 65 -0.57 -25.23 -13.09
N SER A 66 0.15 -26.12 -12.38
CA SER A 66 1.57 -26.36 -12.61
C SER A 66 1.85 -27.71 -13.26
N ASP A 67 2.86 -27.72 -14.13
CA ASP A 67 3.48 -28.94 -14.65
C ASP A 67 4.61 -29.45 -13.73
N LEU A 68 5.03 -28.63 -12.76
CA LEU A 68 5.96 -29.04 -11.73
C LEU A 68 5.33 -30.06 -10.77
N ARG A 69 6.18 -30.87 -10.15
CA ARG A 69 5.80 -31.68 -8.99
C ARG A 69 5.78 -30.78 -7.75
N VAL A 70 4.67 -30.07 -7.58
CA VAL A 70 4.46 -29.16 -6.45
C VAL A 70 4.05 -29.95 -5.21
N TRP A 71 4.96 -30.03 -4.24
CA TRP A 71 4.68 -30.51 -2.89
C TRP A 71 4.21 -29.35 -2.01
N VAL A 72 3.29 -29.60 -1.07
CA VAL A 72 2.82 -28.55 -0.17
C VAL A 72 2.85 -29.01 1.28
N ALA A 73 3.37 -28.15 2.15
CA ALA A 73 3.30 -28.26 3.59
C ALA A 73 2.44 -27.12 4.15
N LEU A 74 1.33 -27.46 4.80
CA LEU A 74 0.42 -26.52 5.46
C LEU A 74 0.70 -26.54 6.97
N THR A 75 1.31 -25.49 7.50
CA THR A 75 1.65 -25.43 8.94
C THR A 75 0.45 -24.99 9.79
N ARG A 76 0.29 -25.61 10.96
CA ARG A 76 -0.90 -25.50 11.81
C ARG A 76 -0.53 -25.39 13.28
N ASP A 77 -1.51 -25.00 14.10
CA ASP A 77 -1.41 -25.06 15.56
C ASP A 77 -0.30 -24.18 16.16
N TYR A 78 -0.02 -23.04 15.53
CA TYR A 78 0.81 -22.01 16.15
C TYR A 78 0.22 -21.55 17.49
N PHE A 79 1.10 -21.20 18.42
CA PHE A 79 0.71 -20.68 19.72
C PHE A 79 -0.16 -19.43 19.55
N PHE A 80 -1.25 -19.36 20.32
CA PHE A 80 -2.29 -18.34 20.21
C PHE A 80 -2.90 -18.16 18.80
N LYS A 81 -2.74 -19.16 17.92
CA LYS A 81 -3.22 -19.15 16.53
C LYS A 81 -2.60 -18.03 15.69
N PHE A 82 -1.34 -17.67 15.91
CA PHE A 82 -0.63 -16.77 14.99
C PHE A 82 0.81 -17.22 14.76
N PRO A 83 1.32 -17.09 13.52
CA PRO A 83 2.74 -17.28 13.27
C PRO A 83 3.53 -16.33 14.18
N ASN A 84 4.71 -16.76 14.63
CA ASN A 84 5.56 -15.94 15.48
C ASN A 84 7.03 -16.34 15.29
N PRO A 85 7.99 -15.42 15.55
CA PRO A 85 9.41 -15.69 15.31
C PRO A 85 9.96 -16.90 16.08
N ILE A 86 9.44 -17.15 17.29
CA ILE A 86 9.92 -18.23 18.18
C ILE A 86 9.62 -19.61 17.57
N GLN A 87 8.41 -19.80 17.03
CA GLN A 87 8.01 -21.08 16.44
C GLN A 87 8.34 -21.20 14.95
N LEU A 88 8.67 -20.10 14.26
CA LEU A 88 8.79 -20.12 12.79
C LEU A 88 9.92 -21.02 12.28
N SER A 89 11.10 -21.00 12.90
CA SER A 89 12.20 -21.89 12.48
C SER A 89 11.81 -23.36 12.63
N GLY A 90 11.34 -23.75 13.82
CA GLY A 90 10.92 -25.13 14.08
C GLY A 90 9.74 -25.58 13.20
N ALA A 91 8.82 -24.66 12.86
CA ALA A 91 7.73 -24.93 11.93
C ALA A 91 8.23 -25.24 10.52
N VAL A 92 9.16 -24.44 10.00
CA VAL A 92 9.73 -24.64 8.65
C VAL A 92 10.58 -25.89 8.62
N ASP A 93 11.45 -26.11 9.61
CA ASP A 93 12.30 -27.30 9.68
C ASP A 93 11.47 -28.58 9.82
N GLY A 94 10.43 -28.56 10.66
CA GLY A 94 9.47 -29.65 10.80
C GLY A 94 8.69 -29.93 9.51
N ALA A 95 8.26 -28.88 8.80
CA ALA A 95 7.61 -29.02 7.51
C ALA A 95 8.53 -29.67 6.46
N ILE A 96 9.80 -29.26 6.40
CA ILE A 96 10.81 -29.83 5.50
C ILE A 96 11.06 -31.31 5.82
N GLN A 97 11.17 -31.66 7.11
CA GLN A 97 11.30 -33.06 7.52
C GLN A 97 10.08 -33.89 7.10
N ALA A 98 8.86 -33.39 7.32
CA ALA A 98 7.63 -34.06 6.93
C ALA A 98 7.52 -34.22 5.40
N LEU A 99 7.94 -33.23 4.62
CA LEU A 99 8.00 -33.30 3.16
C LEU A 99 8.98 -34.38 2.68
N LYS A 100 10.19 -34.43 3.26
CA LYS A 100 11.19 -35.47 2.95
C LYS A 100 10.69 -36.87 3.30
N GLN A 101 10.05 -37.02 4.47
CA GLN A 101 9.43 -38.29 4.89
C GLN A 101 8.30 -38.72 3.94
N ALA A 102 7.57 -37.76 3.35
CA ALA A 102 6.52 -38.03 2.38
C ALA A 102 7.06 -38.34 0.97
N GLY A 103 8.36 -38.16 0.70
CA GLY A 103 9.03 -38.57 -0.53
C GLY A 103 9.59 -37.44 -1.40
N LEU A 104 9.56 -36.18 -0.95
CA LEU A 104 10.25 -35.08 -1.62
C LEU A 104 11.76 -35.34 -1.64
N LYS A 105 12.39 -35.21 -2.82
CA LYS A 105 13.85 -35.39 -2.99
C LYS A 105 14.59 -34.06 -3.22
N SER A 106 13.90 -33.06 -3.76
CA SER A 106 14.46 -31.74 -4.05
C SER A 106 14.70 -30.89 -2.80
N GLU A 107 15.59 -29.92 -2.91
CA GLU A 107 15.85 -28.87 -1.90
C GLU A 107 15.28 -27.50 -2.29
N ASN A 108 14.43 -27.45 -3.32
CA ASN A 108 13.75 -26.24 -3.77
C ASN A 108 12.57 -25.89 -2.83
N TYR A 109 12.89 -25.42 -1.63
CA TYR A 109 11.89 -24.98 -0.65
C TYR A 109 11.52 -23.51 -0.87
N VAL A 110 10.21 -23.24 -0.96
CA VAL A 110 9.65 -21.91 -1.11
C VAL A 110 8.76 -21.62 0.10
N GLY A 111 9.07 -20.56 0.83
CA GLY A 111 8.20 -20.08 1.89
C GLY A 111 7.02 -19.32 1.31
N VAL A 112 5.80 -19.60 1.74
CA VAL A 112 4.59 -18.90 1.30
C VAL A 112 3.92 -18.27 2.51
N GLY A 113 3.99 -16.96 2.67
CA GLY A 113 3.48 -16.26 3.83
C GLY A 113 2.26 -15.41 3.48
N HIS A 114 1.15 -15.60 4.20
CA HIS A 114 -0.02 -14.74 4.08
C HIS A 114 -0.09 -13.72 5.22
N SER A 115 -0.31 -12.44 4.90
CA SER A 115 -0.57 -11.41 5.92
C SER A 115 0.54 -11.39 6.98
N LEU A 116 0.21 -11.57 8.26
CA LEU A 116 1.19 -11.69 9.35
C LEU A 116 2.24 -12.80 9.12
N GLY A 117 1.86 -13.90 8.47
CA GLY A 117 2.80 -14.96 8.08
C GLY A 117 3.87 -14.46 7.12
N GLY A 118 3.50 -13.60 6.15
CA GLY A 118 4.44 -12.94 5.24
C GLY A 118 5.37 -11.95 5.96
N VAL A 119 4.84 -11.22 6.96
CA VAL A 119 5.62 -10.29 7.78
C VAL A 119 6.75 -10.99 8.55
N PHE A 120 6.51 -12.18 9.09
CA PHE A 120 7.56 -12.94 9.77
C PHE A 120 8.45 -13.71 8.81
N LEU A 121 7.87 -14.26 7.73
CA LEU A 121 8.60 -15.00 6.72
C LEU A 121 9.69 -14.16 6.07
N ARG A 122 9.42 -12.91 5.69
CA ARG A 122 10.40 -12.05 5.01
C ARG A 122 11.68 -11.81 5.82
N SER A 123 11.60 -11.81 7.15
CA SER A 123 12.79 -11.63 8.00
C SER A 123 13.51 -12.95 8.24
N TYR A 124 12.75 -14.02 8.51
CA TYR A 124 13.29 -15.37 8.69
C TYR A 124 14.02 -15.88 7.45
N ALA A 125 13.46 -15.65 6.26
CA ALA A 125 13.94 -16.27 5.04
C ALA A 125 15.37 -15.85 4.66
N LYS A 126 15.81 -14.65 5.07
CA LYS A 126 17.15 -14.09 4.80
C LYS A 126 18.31 -14.99 5.28
N THR A 127 18.08 -15.79 6.32
CA THR A 127 19.10 -16.67 6.93
C THR A 127 18.66 -18.13 6.94
N SER A 128 17.67 -18.48 6.12
CA SER A 128 17.07 -19.81 6.08
C SER A 128 17.61 -20.65 4.91
N GLN A 129 17.18 -21.91 4.83
CA GLN A 129 17.43 -22.80 3.69
C GLN A 129 16.46 -22.60 2.50
N LEU A 130 15.51 -21.66 2.61
CA LEU A 130 14.55 -21.37 1.54
C LEU A 130 15.27 -20.81 0.30
N LYS A 131 14.75 -21.15 -0.88
CA LYS A 131 15.29 -20.71 -2.19
C LYS A 131 14.49 -19.56 -2.79
N ALA A 132 13.26 -19.36 -2.37
CA ALA A 132 12.42 -18.22 -2.74
C ALA A 132 11.34 -17.99 -1.66
N ILE A 133 10.67 -16.84 -1.73
CA ILE A 133 9.47 -16.58 -0.94
C ILE A 133 8.32 -16.03 -1.79
N VAL A 134 7.09 -16.31 -1.34
CA VAL A 134 5.86 -15.74 -1.87
C VAL A 134 5.14 -15.01 -0.73
N LEU A 135 4.82 -13.75 -0.96
CA LEU A 135 4.16 -12.86 -0.01
C LEU A 135 2.73 -12.60 -0.49
N MET A 136 1.77 -13.31 0.10
CA MET A 136 0.35 -13.12 -0.15
C MET A 136 -0.21 -12.06 0.80
N ALA A 137 -0.81 -10.99 0.28
CA ALA A 137 -1.27 -9.85 1.08
C ALA A 137 -0.23 -9.36 2.10
N SER A 138 1.05 -9.36 1.68
CA SER A 138 2.20 -8.91 2.46
C SER A 138 3.26 -8.37 1.49
N THR A 139 4.17 -7.54 2.00
CA THR A 139 5.25 -6.94 1.22
C THR A 139 6.59 -7.11 1.94
N LEU A 140 7.69 -6.85 1.24
CA LEU A 140 8.97 -6.57 1.89
C LEU A 140 8.89 -5.29 2.73
N GLU A 141 9.91 -5.05 3.54
CA GLU A 141 10.05 -3.79 4.28
C GLU A 141 10.25 -2.62 3.31
N SER A 142 9.67 -1.46 3.62
CA SER A 142 9.79 -0.27 2.76
C SER A 142 11.25 0.12 2.50
N SER A 143 12.14 -0.13 3.45
CA SER A 143 13.59 0.13 3.37
C SER A 143 14.40 -0.91 2.61
N THR A 144 13.84 -2.08 2.30
CA THR A 144 14.54 -3.15 1.56
C THR A 144 14.21 -3.04 0.08
N SER A 145 15.24 -2.95 -0.77
CA SER A 145 15.10 -3.13 -2.22
C SER A 145 14.96 -4.61 -2.55
N PHE A 146 14.47 -4.95 -3.74
CA PHE A 146 14.41 -6.35 -4.15
C PHE A 146 15.80 -6.89 -4.52
N GLU A 147 16.67 -6.04 -5.07
CA GLU A 147 18.08 -6.34 -5.35
C GLU A 147 18.83 -6.77 -4.07
N ASP A 148 18.65 -6.04 -2.97
CA ASP A 148 19.31 -6.32 -1.68
C ASP A 148 18.72 -7.52 -0.93
N TYR A 149 17.50 -7.94 -1.29
CA TYR A 149 16.87 -9.09 -0.65
C TYR A 149 17.50 -10.38 -1.20
N PRO A 150 17.99 -11.33 -0.39
CA PRO A 150 18.86 -12.40 -0.86
C PRO A 150 18.18 -13.48 -1.72
N LEU A 151 16.84 -13.50 -1.76
CA LEU A 151 16.05 -14.52 -2.45
C LEU A 151 15.12 -13.89 -3.50
N PRO A 152 14.71 -14.63 -4.54
CA PRO A 152 13.55 -14.28 -5.36
C PRO A 152 12.28 -14.12 -4.51
N VAL A 153 11.43 -13.14 -4.87
CA VAL A 153 10.22 -12.77 -4.11
C VAL A 153 9.04 -12.56 -5.05
N LEU A 154 7.99 -13.35 -4.93
CA LEU A 154 6.71 -13.01 -5.55
C LEU A 154 5.83 -12.28 -4.53
N THR A 155 5.44 -11.04 -4.83
CA THR A 155 4.37 -10.34 -4.10
C THR A 155 3.04 -10.55 -4.81
N LEU A 156 2.06 -11.08 -4.09
CA LEU A 156 0.66 -11.19 -4.53
C LEU A 156 -0.21 -10.28 -3.68
N ALA A 157 -0.71 -9.21 -4.29
CA ALA A 157 -1.65 -8.29 -3.68
C ALA A 157 -3.07 -8.56 -4.16
N ALA A 158 -4.07 -8.18 -3.37
CA ALA A 158 -5.47 -8.19 -3.79
C ALA A 158 -5.98 -6.75 -3.93
N GLU A 159 -6.70 -6.46 -5.02
CA GLU A 159 -7.20 -5.10 -5.32
C GLU A 159 -8.03 -4.51 -4.16
N LEU A 160 -8.89 -5.33 -3.56
CA LEU A 160 -9.83 -4.95 -2.52
C LEU A 160 -9.33 -5.30 -1.11
N ASP A 161 -8.02 -5.31 -0.91
CA ASP A 161 -7.41 -5.62 0.38
C ASP A 161 -7.48 -4.42 1.35
N GLY A 162 -8.32 -4.56 2.39
CA GLY A 162 -8.48 -3.57 3.45
C GLY A 162 -7.44 -3.61 4.56
N GLN A 163 -6.55 -4.60 4.57
CA GLN A 163 -5.51 -4.78 5.58
C GLN A 163 -4.11 -4.50 5.07
N LEU A 164 -3.78 -4.86 3.84
CA LEU A 164 -2.64 -4.35 3.10
C LEU A 164 -3.18 -3.47 1.99
N ARG A 165 -3.32 -2.18 2.28
CA ARG A 165 -3.93 -1.26 1.31
C ARG A 165 -3.10 -1.16 0.05
N ILE A 166 -3.79 -0.95 -1.07
CA ILE A 166 -3.17 -0.93 -2.40
C ILE A 166 -2.08 0.15 -2.56
N THR A 167 -2.16 1.25 -1.80
CA THR A 167 -1.11 2.27 -1.77
C THR A 167 0.18 1.79 -1.09
N GLY A 168 0.11 0.81 -0.20
CA GLY A 168 1.29 0.15 0.36
C GLY A 168 1.95 -0.78 -0.67
N VAL A 169 1.15 -1.48 -1.48
CA VAL A 169 1.64 -2.31 -2.58
C VAL A 169 2.23 -1.45 -3.70
N LEU A 170 1.65 -0.26 -3.95
CA LEU A 170 2.18 0.70 -4.92
C LEU A 170 3.66 1.03 -4.66
N GLU A 171 4.05 1.21 -3.40
CA GLU A 171 5.46 1.46 -3.05
C GLU A 171 6.36 0.30 -3.50
N GLU A 172 5.90 -0.93 -3.33
CA GLU A 172 6.61 -2.13 -3.74
C GLU A 172 6.67 -2.27 -5.26
N TYR A 173 5.59 -1.96 -5.98
CA TYR A 173 5.58 -1.92 -7.44
C TYR A 173 6.52 -0.84 -8.00
N VAL A 174 6.57 0.35 -7.40
CA VAL A 174 7.51 1.42 -7.81
C VAL A 174 8.97 1.00 -7.65
N LYS A 175 9.30 0.23 -6.60
CA LYS A 175 10.66 -0.35 -6.46
C LYS A 175 10.95 -1.29 -7.63
N LEU A 176 10.03 -2.20 -7.94
CA LEU A 176 10.18 -3.11 -9.07
C LEU A 176 10.37 -2.34 -10.38
N GLN A 177 9.58 -1.29 -10.66
CA GLN A 177 9.74 -0.48 -11.87
C GLN A 177 11.15 0.11 -12.01
N ARG A 178 11.72 0.62 -10.91
CA ARG A 178 13.08 1.17 -10.92
C ARG A 178 14.12 0.10 -11.21
N GLU A 179 13.97 -1.08 -10.63
CA GLU A 179 14.89 -2.20 -10.86
C GLU A 179 14.75 -2.77 -12.28
N VAL A 180 13.54 -2.83 -12.83
CA VAL A 180 13.29 -3.27 -14.23
C VAL A 180 13.97 -2.35 -15.25
N ILE A 181 14.09 -1.04 -14.96
CA ILE A 181 14.84 -0.11 -15.80
C ILE A 181 16.33 -0.48 -15.84
N VAL A 182 16.88 -0.98 -14.72
CA VAL A 182 18.28 -1.39 -14.60
C VAL A 182 18.49 -2.78 -15.21
N SER A 183 17.59 -3.73 -14.89
CA SER A 183 17.62 -5.10 -15.40
C SER A 183 16.22 -5.64 -15.57
N LYS A 184 15.88 -6.02 -16.81
CA LYS A 184 14.59 -6.68 -17.10
C LYS A 184 14.37 -7.95 -16.27
N ASP A 185 15.44 -8.65 -15.89
CA ASP A 185 15.33 -9.87 -15.07
C ASP A 185 14.73 -9.64 -13.68
N ALA A 186 14.71 -8.38 -13.20
CA ALA A 186 14.05 -8.01 -11.95
C ALA A 186 12.57 -8.43 -11.92
N MET A 187 11.85 -8.38 -13.06
CA MET A 187 10.44 -8.80 -13.12
C MET A 187 10.25 -10.31 -12.98
N TYR A 188 11.26 -11.12 -13.31
CA TYR A 188 11.19 -12.57 -13.15
C TYR A 188 11.57 -12.99 -11.74
N ARG A 189 12.52 -12.26 -11.15
CA ARG A 189 13.03 -12.52 -9.81
C ARG A 189 12.09 -12.00 -8.73
N SER A 190 11.52 -10.83 -8.93
CA SER A 190 10.77 -10.11 -7.91
C SER A 190 9.40 -9.57 -8.38
N PRO A 191 8.57 -10.38 -9.07
CA PRO A 191 7.30 -9.91 -9.61
C PRO A 191 6.36 -9.40 -8.50
N VAL A 192 5.68 -8.28 -8.79
CA VAL A 192 4.60 -7.71 -7.97
C VAL A 192 3.31 -7.79 -8.79
N VAL A 193 2.37 -8.62 -8.35
CA VAL A 193 1.14 -8.91 -9.08
C VAL A 193 -0.08 -8.50 -8.24
N CYS A 194 -1.02 -7.79 -8.87
CA CYS A 194 -2.30 -7.44 -8.25
C CYS A 194 -3.44 -8.32 -8.79
N ILE A 195 -4.07 -9.10 -7.91
CA ILE A 195 -5.24 -9.93 -8.22
C ILE A 195 -6.50 -9.05 -8.21
N LYS A 196 -7.03 -8.80 -9.41
CA LYS A 196 -8.14 -7.88 -9.65
C LYS A 196 -9.43 -8.40 -9.04
N GLY A 197 -10.17 -7.53 -8.36
CA GLY A 197 -11.45 -7.85 -7.71
C GLY A 197 -11.37 -8.77 -6.50
N ALA A 198 -10.22 -9.36 -6.18
CA ALA A 198 -10.05 -10.15 -4.97
C ALA A 198 -9.87 -9.28 -3.73
N ASN A 199 -10.12 -9.82 -2.53
CA ASN A 199 -9.81 -9.17 -1.26
C ASN A 199 -8.81 -10.00 -0.41
N HIS A 200 -8.41 -9.48 0.75
CA HIS A 200 -7.44 -10.14 1.65
C HIS A 200 -7.82 -11.55 2.08
N ALA A 201 -9.11 -11.86 2.17
CA ALA A 201 -9.57 -13.16 2.64
C ALA A 201 -9.33 -14.27 1.63
N GLN A 202 -9.38 -13.96 0.33
CA GLN A 202 -9.41 -14.95 -0.75
C GLN A 202 -8.05 -15.59 -1.08
N PHE A 203 -7.00 -15.28 -0.33
CA PHE A 203 -5.78 -16.09 -0.32
C PHE A 203 -5.96 -17.41 0.43
N ALA A 204 -7.00 -17.50 1.26
CA ALA A 204 -7.40 -18.68 2.02
C ALA A 204 -8.91 -18.92 1.86
N SER A 205 -9.39 -20.03 2.41
CA SER A 205 -10.79 -20.45 2.34
C SER A 205 -11.47 -20.49 3.70
N GLY A 206 -12.80 -20.52 3.69
CA GLY A 206 -13.61 -20.75 4.88
C GLY A 206 -13.79 -19.51 5.77
N SER A 207 -14.09 -19.72 7.05
CA SER A 207 -14.43 -18.61 7.94
C SER A 207 -13.21 -17.74 8.27
N MET A 208 -13.37 -16.42 8.09
CA MET A 208 -12.31 -15.46 8.36
C MET A 208 -12.44 -14.77 9.73
N PRO A 209 -11.33 -14.40 10.38
CA PRO A 209 -11.35 -13.65 11.62
C PRO A 209 -12.15 -12.35 11.50
N SER A 210 -12.77 -11.92 12.60
CA SER A 210 -13.64 -10.73 12.63
C SER A 210 -12.97 -9.46 12.10
N ARG A 211 -11.68 -9.24 12.40
CA ARG A 211 -10.92 -8.11 11.85
C ARG A 211 -10.82 -8.17 10.32
N VAL A 212 -10.54 -9.34 9.75
CA VAL A 212 -10.46 -9.54 8.30
C VAL A 212 -11.83 -9.25 7.68
N ARG A 213 -12.91 -9.82 8.22
CA ARG A 213 -14.27 -9.59 7.70
C ARG A 213 -14.72 -8.12 7.77
N ARG A 214 -14.32 -7.39 8.80
CA ARG A 214 -14.69 -5.99 8.97
C ARG A 214 -13.95 -5.05 8.02
N LEU A 215 -12.66 -5.31 7.80
CA LEU A 215 -11.83 -4.41 7.01
C LEU A 215 -11.89 -4.67 5.51
N ASN A 216 -12.33 -5.86 5.08
CA ASN A 216 -12.36 -6.22 3.67
C ASN A 216 -13.77 -6.11 3.11
N PRO A 217 -13.98 -5.35 2.03
CA PRO A 217 -15.27 -5.31 1.34
C PRO A 217 -15.56 -6.65 0.64
N GLU A 218 -16.81 -6.81 0.21
CA GLU A 218 -17.21 -7.94 -0.62
C GLU A 218 -16.40 -7.95 -1.94
N PRO A 219 -15.76 -9.09 -2.28
CA PRO A 219 -14.96 -9.20 -3.48
C PRO A 219 -15.84 -9.19 -4.74
N ASP A 220 -15.23 -8.86 -5.88
CA ASP A 220 -15.90 -8.87 -7.18
C ASP A 220 -15.76 -10.21 -7.92
N VAL A 221 -14.90 -11.10 -7.43
CA VAL A 221 -14.62 -12.43 -8.01
C VAL A 221 -14.93 -13.52 -6.99
N SER A 222 -15.23 -14.72 -7.48
CA SER A 222 -15.46 -15.87 -6.60
C SER A 222 -14.15 -16.29 -5.91
N GLU A 223 -14.26 -17.03 -4.80
CA GLU A 223 -13.10 -17.68 -4.15
C GLU A 223 -12.33 -18.58 -5.14
N ALA A 224 -13.03 -19.30 -6.00
CA ALA A 224 -12.42 -20.19 -6.99
C ALA A 224 -11.63 -19.41 -8.05
N ASP A 225 -12.19 -18.32 -8.58
CA ASP A 225 -11.51 -17.47 -9.56
C ASP A 225 -10.27 -16.81 -8.94
N ALA A 226 -10.37 -16.32 -7.70
CA ALA A 226 -9.23 -15.76 -6.99
C ALA A 226 -8.11 -16.78 -6.79
N HIS A 227 -8.43 -18.02 -6.37
CA HIS A 227 -7.43 -19.08 -6.25
C HIS A 227 -6.81 -19.46 -7.60
N ALA A 228 -7.60 -19.47 -8.68
CA ALA A 228 -7.11 -19.75 -10.02
C ALA A 228 -6.13 -18.67 -10.49
N ASP A 229 -6.42 -17.39 -10.24
CA ASP A 229 -5.54 -16.27 -10.56
C ASP A 229 -4.23 -16.33 -9.74
N ILE A 230 -4.34 -16.57 -8.43
CA ILE A 230 -3.18 -16.79 -7.54
C ILE A 230 -2.33 -17.95 -8.07
N ALA A 231 -2.97 -19.06 -8.44
CA ALA A 231 -2.29 -20.26 -8.92
C ALA A 231 -1.52 -20.03 -10.22
N ARG A 232 -2.10 -19.31 -11.19
CA ARG A 232 -1.40 -18.97 -12.44
C ARG A 232 -0.17 -18.10 -12.19
N SER A 233 -0.30 -17.06 -11.36
CA SER A 233 0.83 -16.21 -11.00
C SER A 233 1.93 -16.95 -10.24
N MET A 234 1.55 -17.80 -9.28
CA MET A 234 2.51 -18.64 -8.57
C MET A 234 3.18 -19.65 -9.51
N ASN A 235 2.44 -20.29 -10.42
CA ASN A 235 3.03 -21.22 -11.37
C ASN A 235 4.10 -20.54 -12.24
N SER A 236 3.80 -19.40 -12.86
CA SER A 236 4.78 -18.69 -13.70
C SER A 236 6.03 -18.30 -12.91
N PHE A 237 5.87 -17.86 -11.66
CA PHE A 237 7.02 -17.60 -10.80
C PHE A 237 7.82 -18.87 -10.49
N LEU A 238 7.18 -19.96 -10.06
CA LEU A 238 7.86 -21.21 -9.71
C LEU A 238 8.58 -21.83 -10.92
N VAL A 239 7.95 -21.84 -12.09
CA VAL A 239 8.56 -22.34 -13.33
C VAL A 239 9.76 -21.48 -13.72
N ALA A 240 9.65 -20.14 -13.66
CA ALA A 240 10.75 -19.25 -13.99
C ALA A 240 11.97 -19.41 -13.07
N GLN A 241 11.78 -19.87 -11.83
CA GLN A 241 12.85 -20.06 -10.85
C GLN A 241 13.41 -21.49 -10.79
N PHE A 242 12.59 -22.51 -11.02
CA PHE A 242 12.93 -23.90 -10.66
C PHE A 242 12.77 -24.93 -11.78
N ALA A 243 12.14 -24.59 -12.91
CA ALA A 243 12.03 -25.54 -14.02
C ALA A 243 13.38 -25.67 -14.75
N SER A 244 13.72 -26.90 -15.12
CA SER A 244 14.90 -27.23 -15.92
C SER A 244 14.66 -27.07 -17.42
N ASP A 245 13.41 -27.16 -17.87
CA ASP A 245 13.01 -26.97 -19.26
C ASP A 245 12.99 -25.49 -19.65
N ALA A 246 13.97 -25.09 -20.47
CA ALA A 246 14.11 -23.71 -20.95
C ALA A 246 12.88 -23.21 -21.72
N THR A 247 12.11 -24.09 -22.36
CA THR A 247 10.87 -23.72 -23.07
C THR A 247 9.80 -23.30 -22.07
N GLN A 248 9.62 -24.09 -21.00
CA GLN A 248 8.68 -23.75 -19.92
C GLN A 248 9.09 -22.46 -19.21
N VAL A 249 10.39 -22.28 -18.95
CA VAL A 249 10.93 -21.04 -18.37
C VAL A 249 10.61 -19.83 -19.26
N SER A 250 10.78 -19.96 -20.59
CA SER A 250 10.48 -18.88 -21.54
C SER A 250 8.99 -18.49 -21.52
N VAL A 251 8.09 -19.47 -21.54
CA VAL A 251 6.64 -19.25 -21.46
C VAL A 251 6.27 -18.57 -20.12
N ALA A 252 6.80 -19.08 -19.02
CA ALA A 252 6.56 -18.51 -17.70
C ALA A 252 7.05 -17.06 -17.57
N ARG A 253 8.20 -16.73 -18.17
CA ARG A 253 8.70 -15.35 -18.22
C ARG A 253 7.79 -14.44 -19.02
N ALA A 254 7.26 -14.88 -20.17
CA ALA A 254 6.30 -14.09 -20.94
C ALA A 254 5.00 -13.82 -20.17
N GLU A 255 4.53 -14.79 -19.37
CA GLU A 255 3.39 -14.58 -18.47
C GLU A 255 3.73 -13.57 -17.35
N LEU A 256 4.94 -13.61 -16.78
CA LEU A 256 5.38 -12.62 -15.79
C LEU A 256 5.51 -11.20 -16.39
N GLU A 257 5.96 -11.07 -17.64
CA GLU A 257 5.93 -9.80 -18.39
C GLU A 257 4.49 -9.27 -18.50
N THR A 258 3.54 -10.17 -18.79
CA THR A 258 2.12 -9.84 -18.87
C THR A 258 1.60 -9.36 -17.51
N TYR A 259 1.89 -10.05 -16.40
CA TYR A 259 1.48 -9.61 -15.07
C TYR A 259 2.11 -8.28 -14.64
N PHE A 260 3.36 -8.03 -15.05
CA PHE A 260 4.02 -6.74 -14.80
C PHE A 260 3.30 -5.60 -15.54
N ALA A 261 2.94 -5.81 -16.81
CA ALA A 261 2.20 -4.85 -17.61
C ALA A 261 0.79 -4.61 -17.06
N GLU A 262 0.06 -5.67 -16.71
CA GLU A 262 -1.28 -5.57 -16.14
C GLU A 262 -1.30 -4.87 -14.77
N SER A 263 -0.30 -5.16 -13.93
CA SER A 263 -0.13 -4.46 -12.65
C SER A 263 0.23 -2.98 -12.88
N GLY A 264 1.03 -2.70 -13.91
CA GLY A 264 1.31 -1.32 -14.36
C GLY A 264 0.06 -0.55 -14.74
N GLU A 265 -0.79 -1.13 -15.59
CA GLU A 265 -2.07 -0.50 -15.96
C GLU A 265 -3.00 -0.32 -14.76
N PHE A 266 -2.99 -1.25 -13.81
CA PHE A 266 -3.74 -1.13 -12.58
C PHE A 266 -3.23 0.01 -11.68
N PHE A 267 -1.91 0.12 -11.47
CA PHE A 267 -1.30 1.13 -10.60
C PHE A 267 -1.16 2.50 -11.25
N LYS A 268 -1.22 2.58 -12.58
CA LYS A 268 -1.04 3.82 -13.34
C LYS A 268 -1.92 4.98 -12.86
N PRO A 269 -3.24 4.83 -12.63
CA PRO A 269 -4.06 5.89 -12.04
C PRO A 269 -3.52 6.41 -10.70
N LEU A 270 -3.03 5.53 -9.82
CA LEU A 270 -2.48 5.90 -8.52
C LEU A 270 -1.15 6.66 -8.67
N LEU A 271 -0.28 6.22 -9.58
CA LEU A 271 0.96 6.91 -9.91
C LEU A 271 0.69 8.31 -10.49
N GLU A 272 -0.27 8.43 -11.40
CA GLU A 272 -0.63 9.70 -12.03
C GLU A 272 -1.15 10.72 -11.01
N VAL A 273 -2.01 10.31 -10.07
CA VAL A 273 -2.49 11.22 -9.03
C VAL A 273 -1.45 11.49 -7.94
N GLN A 274 -0.53 10.55 -7.67
CA GLN A 274 0.60 10.77 -6.77
C GLN A 274 1.57 11.83 -7.33
N ALA A 275 1.85 11.77 -8.64
CA ALA A 275 2.71 12.73 -9.33
C ALA A 275 2.16 14.18 -9.28
N LEU A 276 0.88 14.38 -8.92
CA LEU A 276 0.31 15.72 -8.72
C LEU A 276 0.81 16.41 -7.45
N HIS A 277 1.33 15.68 -6.46
CA HIS A 277 1.83 16.29 -5.22
C HIS A 277 3.26 15.86 -4.86
N GLU A 278 3.77 14.79 -5.44
CA GLU A 278 5.14 14.31 -5.29
C GLU A 278 5.76 14.03 -6.67
N LYS A 279 6.38 15.04 -7.30
CA LYS A 279 7.04 14.84 -8.59
C LYS A 279 8.53 14.56 -8.40
N ASP A 280 8.94 13.29 -8.48
CA ASP A 280 10.31 12.79 -8.77
C ASP A 280 11.48 13.56 -8.10
N GLY A 281 11.31 14.02 -6.86
CA GLY A 281 12.33 14.84 -6.18
C GLY A 281 12.57 16.25 -6.79
N SER A 282 11.82 16.64 -7.83
CA SER A 282 11.89 17.94 -8.52
C SER A 282 11.45 19.11 -7.65
N GLY A 283 10.79 18.83 -6.52
CA GLY A 283 10.29 19.82 -5.61
C GLY A 283 9.11 20.64 -6.16
N ALA A 284 8.46 20.20 -7.24
CA ALA A 284 7.22 20.77 -7.75
C ALA A 284 5.99 20.10 -7.12
N CYS A 285 4.88 20.84 -7.05
CA CYS A 285 3.55 20.35 -6.68
C CYS A 285 2.54 20.75 -7.77
N PRO A 286 2.39 19.93 -8.84
CA PRO A 286 1.46 20.22 -9.93
C PRO A 286 0.02 20.53 -9.49
N TRP A 287 -0.43 19.92 -8.39
CA TRP A 287 -1.74 20.17 -7.78
C TRP A 287 -1.94 21.63 -7.39
N ALA A 288 -0.90 22.31 -6.89
CA ALA A 288 -0.97 23.74 -6.60
C ALA A 288 -1.22 24.57 -7.86
N GLY A 289 -0.66 24.15 -8.99
CA GLY A 289 -0.91 24.75 -10.31
C GLY A 289 -2.35 24.58 -10.78
N ILE A 290 -2.87 23.35 -10.69
CA ILE A 290 -4.27 23.03 -11.03
C ILE A 290 -5.22 23.84 -10.15
N ALA A 291 -4.99 23.87 -8.83
CA ALA A 291 -5.80 24.62 -7.88
C ALA A 291 -5.76 26.14 -8.17
N GLN A 292 -4.59 26.71 -8.44
CA GLN A 292 -4.46 28.13 -8.76
C GLN A 292 -5.21 28.51 -10.04
N LYS A 293 -5.12 27.68 -11.09
CA LYS A 293 -5.88 27.88 -12.33
C LYS A 293 -7.38 27.78 -12.11
N HIS A 294 -7.83 26.83 -11.27
CA HIS A 294 -9.23 26.72 -10.90
C HIS A 294 -9.73 27.98 -10.18
N ILE A 295 -8.96 28.53 -9.23
CA ILE A 295 -9.29 29.80 -8.56
C ILE A 295 -9.36 30.96 -9.56
N ALA A 296 -8.46 31.00 -10.54
CA ALA A 296 -8.46 32.03 -11.58
C ALA A 296 -9.73 31.97 -12.46
N GLY A 297 -10.41 30.82 -12.53
CA GLY A 297 -11.67 30.65 -13.26
C GLY A 297 -11.49 30.99 -14.75
N ASN A 298 -12.26 31.96 -15.23
CA ASN A 298 -12.23 32.39 -16.63
C ASN A 298 -10.89 33.01 -17.06
N PHE A 299 -9.99 33.33 -16.12
CA PHE A 299 -8.65 33.84 -16.41
C PHE A 299 -7.57 32.74 -16.45
N ALA A 300 -7.95 31.47 -16.34
CA ALA A 300 -6.99 30.36 -16.26
C ALA A 300 -6.00 30.30 -17.44
N ASP A 301 -6.43 30.72 -18.63
CA ASP A 301 -5.59 30.74 -19.83
C ASP A 301 -4.55 31.88 -19.83
N ASN A 302 -4.81 32.96 -19.08
CA ASN A 302 -3.88 34.07 -18.86
C ASN A 302 -2.91 33.82 -17.68
N VAL A 303 -3.02 32.68 -16.99
CA VAL A 303 -2.26 32.38 -15.78
C VAL A 303 -1.20 31.32 -16.05
N VAL A 304 0.06 31.72 -15.89
CA VAL A 304 1.22 30.81 -15.83
C VAL A 304 1.56 30.55 -14.37
N VAL A 305 1.49 29.28 -13.94
CA VAL A 305 1.77 28.93 -12.53
C VAL A 305 3.13 28.28 -12.40
N GLN A 306 3.98 28.89 -11.58
CA GLN A 306 5.20 28.28 -11.06
C GLN A 306 4.88 27.75 -9.65
N ASN A 307 5.14 26.48 -9.39
CA ASN A 307 4.78 25.83 -8.14
C ASN A 307 5.99 25.12 -7.51
N LYS A 308 6.06 25.15 -6.18
CA LYS A 308 7.13 24.52 -5.42
C LYS A 308 6.61 23.86 -4.14
N ALA A 309 6.82 22.57 -4.02
CA ALA A 309 6.75 21.83 -2.76
C ALA A 309 7.96 22.18 -1.88
N LEU A 310 7.69 22.50 -0.61
CA LEU A 310 8.70 22.92 0.36
C LEU A 310 8.62 22.06 1.62
N GLY A 311 9.75 21.85 2.28
CA GLY A 311 9.76 21.33 3.65
C GLY A 311 9.12 22.32 4.63
N PHE A 312 8.61 21.83 5.76
CA PHE A 312 7.76 22.57 6.70
C PHE A 312 8.30 23.97 7.06
N PHE A 313 9.55 24.08 7.52
CA PHE A 313 10.11 25.39 7.94
C PHE A 313 10.24 26.40 6.78
N SER A 314 10.60 25.93 5.59
CA SER A 314 10.67 26.77 4.38
C SER A 314 9.26 27.17 3.92
N PHE A 315 8.31 26.25 4.01
CA PHE A 315 6.91 26.51 3.73
C PHE A 315 6.34 27.58 4.65
N ILE A 316 6.62 27.58 5.96
CA ILE A 316 6.14 28.62 6.89
C ILE A 316 6.53 30.03 6.40
N LYS A 317 7.81 30.18 6.04
CA LYS A 317 8.38 31.47 5.63
C LYS A 317 7.88 31.93 4.27
N SER A 318 7.58 31.01 3.36
CA SER A 318 7.15 31.32 1.99
C SER A 318 5.86 32.15 1.94
N LYS A 319 5.72 32.91 0.86
CA LYS A 319 4.51 33.62 0.45
C LYS A 319 4.34 33.44 -1.07
N PRO A 320 3.12 33.28 -1.56
CA PRO A 320 2.87 33.30 -2.99
C PRO A 320 3.08 34.71 -3.54
N SER A 321 3.48 34.82 -4.80
CA SER A 321 3.62 36.10 -5.51
C SER A 321 2.87 36.07 -6.84
N ILE A 322 2.58 37.25 -7.36
CA ILE A 322 1.97 37.45 -8.67
C ILE A 322 2.69 38.60 -9.38
N GLU A 323 3.00 38.41 -10.65
CA GLU A 323 3.70 39.36 -11.50
C GLU A 323 2.97 39.45 -12.83
N SER A 324 2.69 40.67 -13.30
CA SER A 324 2.09 40.92 -14.61
C SER A 324 3.14 40.80 -15.72
N LEU A 325 2.81 40.09 -16.80
CA LEU A 325 3.67 39.87 -17.95
C LEU A 325 2.83 40.03 -19.23
N GLY A 326 2.69 41.27 -19.69
CA GLY A 326 1.80 41.61 -20.81
C GLY A 326 0.35 41.26 -20.47
N ASP A 327 -0.30 40.50 -21.35
CA ASP A 327 -1.69 40.01 -21.16
C ASP A 327 -1.78 38.76 -20.27
N ASN A 328 -0.66 38.33 -19.68
CA ASN A 328 -0.59 37.17 -18.80
C ASN A 328 -0.14 37.59 -17.39
N VAL A 329 -0.34 36.70 -16.43
CA VAL A 329 0.25 36.79 -15.09
C VAL A 329 1.04 35.53 -14.78
N VAL A 330 2.18 35.71 -14.11
CA VAL A 330 2.96 34.63 -13.54
C VAL A 330 2.67 34.56 -12.04
N ILE A 331 2.22 33.41 -11.57
CA ILE A 331 1.91 33.19 -10.15
C ILE A 331 2.87 32.16 -9.57
N ASN A 332 3.59 32.55 -8.53
CA ASN A 332 4.41 31.65 -7.74
C ASN A 332 3.59 31.11 -6.57
N THR A 333 3.34 29.82 -6.56
CA THR A 333 2.63 29.11 -5.50
C THR A 333 3.60 28.23 -4.71
N THR A 334 3.24 27.94 -3.46
CA THR A 334 4.01 26.99 -2.65
C THR A 334 3.10 25.98 -1.99
N ALA A 335 3.60 24.76 -1.82
CA ALA A 335 2.90 23.65 -1.21
C ALA A 335 3.72 23.01 -0.09
N PHE A 336 3.05 22.43 0.90
CA PHE A 336 3.62 21.47 1.84
C PHE A 336 2.74 20.22 1.86
N VAL A 337 3.35 19.05 1.68
CA VAL A 337 2.65 17.77 1.63
C VAL A 337 2.91 17.04 2.95
N ALA A 338 1.85 16.84 3.74
CA ALA A 338 1.95 16.20 5.04
C ALA A 338 1.68 14.71 4.93
N HIS A 339 2.67 13.90 5.32
CA HIS A 339 2.57 12.44 5.35
C HIS A 339 2.28 11.93 6.74
N PRO A 340 1.64 10.74 6.86
CA PRO A 340 1.53 10.09 8.14
C PRO A 340 2.91 9.70 8.67
N PHE A 341 3.08 9.73 10.00
CA PHE A 341 4.35 9.40 10.63
C PHE A 341 4.65 7.90 10.51
N LYS A 342 5.62 7.52 9.67
CA LYS A 342 5.86 6.12 9.23
C LYS A 342 5.92 5.09 10.36
N LEU A 343 6.48 5.42 11.53
CA LEU A 343 6.57 4.49 12.67
C LEU A 343 5.21 4.11 13.28
N LEU A 344 4.16 4.87 13.00
CA LEU A 344 2.80 4.64 13.51
C LEU A 344 1.84 4.12 12.43
N VAL A 345 2.32 3.97 11.19
CA VAL A 345 1.46 3.59 10.08
C VAL A 345 1.28 2.08 10.04
N GLN A 346 0.06 1.63 10.29
CA GLN A 346 -0.32 0.24 10.08
C GLN A 346 -0.53 -0.03 8.58
N PRO A 347 -0.26 -1.25 8.08
CA PRO A 347 -0.54 -1.62 6.68
C PRO A 347 -2.00 -1.39 6.27
N SER A 348 -2.93 -1.44 7.23
CA SER A 348 -4.36 -1.20 7.01
C SER A 348 -4.74 0.27 6.91
N SER A 349 -3.79 1.17 7.17
CA SER A 349 -3.97 2.60 7.04
C SER A 349 -3.62 3.07 5.62
N PRO A 350 -4.27 4.13 5.13
CA PRO A 350 -3.87 4.81 3.90
C PRO A 350 -2.40 5.22 3.95
N GLN A 351 -1.67 5.03 2.85
CA GLN A 351 -0.28 5.54 2.72
C GLN A 351 -0.22 6.88 1.98
N SER A 352 -1.30 7.28 1.29
CA SER A 352 -1.39 8.60 0.66
C SER A 352 -1.19 9.74 1.67
N PRO A 353 -0.72 10.94 1.25
CA PRO A 353 -0.59 12.08 2.16
C PRO A 353 -1.91 12.41 2.88
N MET A 354 -1.78 12.83 4.14
CA MET A 354 -2.91 13.18 5.01
C MET A 354 -3.56 14.50 4.60
N GLU A 355 -2.74 15.48 4.23
CA GLU A 355 -3.18 16.78 3.75
C GLU A 355 -2.15 17.40 2.79
N ILE A 356 -2.60 18.33 1.97
CA ILE A 356 -1.75 19.24 1.23
C ILE A 356 -2.09 20.69 1.57
N ASP A 357 -1.07 21.41 2.01
CA ASP A 357 -1.14 22.81 2.38
C ASP A 357 -0.73 23.65 1.18
N LEU A 358 -1.64 24.46 0.66
CA LEU A 358 -1.40 25.32 -0.50
C LEU A 358 -1.40 26.79 -0.10
N LYS A 359 -0.43 27.54 -0.63
CA LYS A 359 -0.43 29.00 -0.62
C LYS A 359 -0.55 29.53 -2.04
N LEU A 360 -1.68 30.17 -2.32
CA LEU A 360 -2.16 30.59 -3.63
C LEU A 360 -2.50 32.10 -3.61
N LYS A 361 -2.90 32.62 -4.77
CA LYS A 361 -3.45 33.97 -4.95
C LYS A 361 -4.95 33.92 -5.22
N SER A 362 -5.69 34.87 -4.67
CA SER A 362 -7.13 35.05 -4.87
C SER A 362 -7.46 35.38 -6.35
N LYS A 363 -8.69 35.09 -6.76
CA LYS A 363 -9.22 35.50 -8.08
C LYS A 363 -9.10 37.01 -8.27
N SER A 364 -9.44 37.79 -7.24
CA SER A 364 -9.34 39.25 -7.27
C SER A 364 -7.89 39.76 -7.41
N ALA A 365 -6.90 39.03 -6.90
CA ALA A 365 -5.50 39.38 -7.14
C ALA A 365 -5.10 39.13 -8.59
N VAL A 366 -5.61 38.06 -9.20
CA VAL A 366 -5.40 37.77 -10.63
C VAL A 366 -6.04 38.85 -11.50
N GLU A 367 -7.29 39.21 -11.21
CA GLU A 367 -8.03 40.27 -11.91
C GLU A 367 -7.29 41.60 -11.86
N GLN A 368 -6.87 42.03 -10.66
CA GLN A 368 -6.14 43.27 -10.49
C GLN A 368 -4.80 43.25 -11.25
N ALA A 369 -4.07 42.13 -11.21
CA ALA A 369 -2.80 41.99 -11.93
C ALA A 369 -2.98 41.98 -13.46
N LEU A 370 -4.15 41.59 -13.96
CA LEU A 370 -4.54 41.69 -15.37
C LEU A 370 -5.17 43.05 -15.73
N GLY A 371 -5.24 44.00 -14.78
CA GLY A 371 -5.76 45.35 -15.00
C GLY A 371 -7.29 45.49 -14.90
N PHE A 372 -8.01 44.47 -14.42
CA PHE A 372 -9.44 44.56 -14.17
C PHE A 372 -9.73 45.21 -12.80
N ILE A 373 -10.58 46.24 -12.80
CA ILE A 373 -10.98 46.98 -11.58
C ILE A 373 -12.18 46.29 -10.90
N THR A 374 -12.98 45.54 -11.65
CA THR A 374 -14.17 44.81 -11.19
C THR A 374 -14.23 43.42 -11.81
N THR A 375 -14.71 42.43 -11.07
CA THR A 375 -15.02 41.06 -11.54
C THR A 375 -15.93 41.13 -12.78
N PRO A 376 -15.45 40.83 -14.00
CA PRO A 376 -16.27 40.97 -15.21
C PRO A 376 -17.48 40.02 -15.24
N ASP A 377 -17.43 38.93 -14.47
CA ASP A 377 -18.45 37.88 -14.46
C ASP A 377 -19.31 37.85 -13.18
N GLY A 378 -19.01 38.68 -12.17
CA GLY A 378 -19.67 38.69 -10.86
C GLY A 378 -19.61 37.37 -10.09
N ARG A 379 -18.88 36.35 -10.57
CA ARG A 379 -18.86 35.02 -9.93
C ARG A 379 -17.96 35.05 -8.70
N PRO A 380 -18.43 34.51 -7.56
CA PRO A 380 -17.63 34.43 -6.36
C PRO A 380 -16.37 33.59 -6.60
N GLN A 381 -15.31 33.91 -5.88
CA GLN A 381 -14.08 33.12 -5.92
C GLN A 381 -14.34 31.70 -5.38
N PRO A 382 -13.85 30.65 -6.06
CA PRO A 382 -13.89 29.28 -5.55
C PRO A 382 -13.34 29.15 -4.12
N GLY A 383 -14.07 28.41 -3.28
CA GLY A 383 -13.65 28.05 -1.91
C GLY A 383 -12.57 26.95 -1.85
N CYS A 384 -12.07 26.65 -0.65
CA CYS A 384 -11.22 25.46 -0.47
C CYS A 384 -12.06 24.18 -0.55
N LEU A 385 -13.35 24.23 -0.18
CA LEU A 385 -14.34 23.18 -0.42
C LEU A 385 -14.37 22.76 -1.90
N GLU A 386 -14.57 23.72 -2.81
CA GLU A 386 -14.61 23.46 -4.26
C GLU A 386 -13.29 22.84 -4.78
N LEU A 387 -12.15 23.19 -4.18
CA LEU A 387 -10.87 22.54 -4.51
C LEU A 387 -10.80 21.08 -4.05
N ASN A 388 -11.45 20.70 -2.94
CA ASN A 388 -11.57 19.28 -2.58
C ASN A 388 -12.54 18.53 -3.50
N GLU A 389 -13.63 19.17 -3.93
CA GLU A 389 -14.53 18.61 -4.96
C GLU A 389 -13.77 18.38 -6.27
N LEU A 390 -12.94 19.34 -6.67
CA LEU A 390 -12.04 19.20 -7.81
C LEU A 390 -11.06 18.04 -7.62
N ALA A 391 -10.45 17.90 -6.43
CA ALA A 391 -9.53 16.80 -6.13
C ALA A 391 -10.23 15.44 -6.30
N PHE A 392 -11.46 15.33 -5.80
CA PHE A 392 -12.28 14.14 -5.97
C PHE A 392 -12.65 13.88 -7.43
N ASN A 393 -13.06 14.91 -8.18
CA ASN A 393 -13.40 14.75 -9.60
C ASN A 393 -12.18 14.30 -10.43
N VAL A 394 -10.99 14.84 -10.14
CA VAL A 394 -9.75 14.37 -10.75
C VAL A 394 -9.52 12.89 -10.43
N ALA A 395 -9.67 12.50 -9.16
CA ALA A 395 -9.53 11.10 -8.75
C ALA A 395 -10.56 10.18 -9.43
N LEU A 396 -11.84 10.59 -9.47
CA LEU A 396 -12.93 9.83 -10.08
C LEU A 396 -12.72 9.64 -11.58
N ASN A 397 -12.25 10.68 -12.27
CA ASN A 397 -11.94 10.60 -13.71
C ASN A 397 -10.69 9.77 -14.01
N LYS A 398 -9.77 9.65 -13.06
CA LYS A 398 -8.58 8.80 -13.19
C LYS A 398 -8.83 7.35 -12.80
N SER A 399 -9.82 7.09 -11.95
CA SER A 399 -10.17 5.73 -11.53
C SER A 399 -10.57 4.86 -12.72
N SER A 400 -10.27 3.56 -12.64
CA SER A 400 -10.72 2.60 -13.65
C SER A 400 -12.24 2.54 -13.70
N ASP A 401 -12.81 2.17 -14.85
CA ASP A 401 -14.25 2.05 -15.00
C ASP A 401 -14.87 1.10 -13.97
N LYS A 402 -14.17 0.01 -13.65
CA LYS A 402 -14.61 -0.96 -12.63
C LYS A 402 -14.60 -0.35 -11.23
N ALA A 403 -13.54 0.34 -10.83
CA ALA A 403 -13.47 1.01 -9.52
C ALA A 403 -14.53 2.12 -9.40
N ARG A 404 -14.69 2.94 -10.45
CA ARG A 404 -15.71 3.98 -10.53
C ARG A 404 -17.11 3.43 -10.41
N ALA A 405 -17.45 2.39 -11.19
CA ALA A 405 -18.75 1.75 -11.14
C ALA A 405 -19.04 1.16 -9.75
N ARG A 406 -18.03 0.55 -9.12
CA ARG A 406 -18.13 0.00 -7.76
C ARG A 406 -18.41 1.10 -6.74
N TYR A 407 -17.67 2.19 -6.79
CA TYR A 407 -17.87 3.36 -5.94
C TYR A 407 -19.28 3.95 -6.10
N LEU A 408 -19.72 4.19 -7.33
CA LEU A 408 -21.05 4.77 -7.60
C LEU A 408 -22.20 3.85 -7.19
N LYS A 409 -22.01 2.53 -7.30
CA LYS A 409 -23.06 1.55 -6.99
C LYS A 409 -23.22 1.29 -5.50
N ARG A 410 -22.11 1.16 -4.75
CA ARG A 410 -22.13 0.70 -3.36
C ARG A 410 -21.13 1.40 -2.42
N GLY A 411 -20.37 2.37 -2.92
CA GLY A 411 -19.43 3.13 -2.11
C GLY A 411 -20.13 4.22 -1.30
N ARG A 412 -19.64 4.47 -0.08
CA ARG A 412 -19.99 5.68 0.66
C ARG A 412 -19.37 6.93 0.02
N PRO A 413 -20.09 8.05 -0.07
CA PRO A 413 -19.58 9.26 -0.69
C PRO A 413 -18.46 9.92 0.13
N ILE A 414 -17.81 10.91 -0.47
CA ILE A 414 -17.05 11.91 0.26
C ILE A 414 -18.00 13.08 0.54
N VAL A 415 -18.08 13.51 1.79
CA VAL A 415 -18.92 14.64 2.22
C VAL A 415 -18.02 15.85 2.38
N PHE A 416 -18.23 16.88 1.55
CA PHE A 416 -17.47 18.11 1.60
C PHE A 416 -18.13 19.11 2.54
N GLU A 417 -17.40 19.46 3.59
CA GLU A 417 -17.88 20.31 4.68
C GLU A 417 -17.44 21.76 4.46
N GLN A 418 -18.22 22.69 5.00
CA GLN A 418 -17.92 24.13 4.89
C GLN A 418 -16.56 24.48 5.48
N ASP A 419 -15.82 25.33 4.77
CA ASP A 419 -14.46 25.76 5.15
C ASP A 419 -14.44 26.41 6.54
N VAL A 420 -13.41 26.07 7.34
CA VAL A 420 -13.09 26.79 8.56
C VAL A 420 -12.17 27.96 8.22
N VAL A 421 -12.67 29.18 8.35
CA VAL A 421 -11.88 30.40 8.09
C VAL A 421 -11.00 30.72 9.31
N ARG A 422 -9.71 30.97 9.06
CA ARG A 422 -8.75 31.45 10.05
C ARG A 422 -8.29 32.87 9.70
N PRO A 423 -8.22 33.78 10.69
CA PRO A 423 -7.96 35.21 10.43
C PRO A 423 -6.48 35.53 10.18
N GLY A 424 -5.57 34.58 10.42
CA GLY A 424 -4.13 34.83 10.30
C GLY A 424 -3.30 33.56 10.21
N GLY A 425 -2.09 33.69 9.69
CA GLY A 425 -1.17 32.56 9.46
C GLY A 425 -0.82 31.79 10.74
N ILE A 426 -0.74 32.48 11.89
CA ILE A 426 -0.45 31.88 13.20
C ILE A 426 -1.53 30.88 13.62
N LEU A 427 -2.79 31.13 13.26
CA LEU A 427 -3.92 30.24 13.56
C LEU A 427 -4.18 29.22 12.45
N TRP A 428 -3.88 29.58 11.20
CA TRP A 428 -4.02 28.68 10.05
C TRP A 428 -3.00 27.54 10.06
N LEU A 429 -1.72 27.86 10.30
CA LEU A 429 -0.62 26.90 10.19
C LEU A 429 -0.76 25.67 11.12
N PRO A 430 -1.06 25.80 12.43
CA PRO A 430 -1.17 24.64 13.33
C PRO A 430 -2.52 23.92 13.25
N THR A 431 -3.51 24.43 12.50
CA THR A 431 -4.82 23.78 12.39
C THR A 431 -4.79 22.81 11.21
N PRO A 432 -4.82 21.48 11.40
CA PRO A 432 -4.82 20.53 10.28
C PRO A 432 -6.18 20.50 9.56
N LEU A 433 -6.19 19.96 8.34
CA LEU A 433 -7.39 19.47 7.67
C LEU A 433 -8.15 18.52 8.61
N ALA A 434 -9.44 18.79 8.80
CA ALA A 434 -10.28 17.90 9.60
C ALA A 434 -10.90 16.83 8.68
N THR A 435 -10.69 15.56 9.03
CA THR A 435 -11.31 14.42 8.35
C THR A 435 -11.85 13.43 9.36
N TRP A 436 -13.01 12.84 9.08
CA TRP A 436 -13.60 11.77 9.88
C TRP A 436 -14.47 10.87 9.00
N GLN A 437 -14.90 9.74 9.56
CA GLN A 437 -15.81 8.81 8.88
C GLN A 437 -17.02 8.55 9.77
N ASP A 438 -18.19 8.51 9.14
CA ASP A 438 -19.43 8.07 9.75
C ASP A 438 -20.30 7.29 8.73
N GLN A 439 -21.59 7.11 9.04
CA GLN A 439 -22.52 6.43 8.15
C GLN A 439 -22.77 7.19 6.84
N ALA A 440 -22.69 8.52 6.83
CA ALA A 440 -22.91 9.34 5.64
C ALA A 440 -21.70 9.27 4.69
N GLY A 441 -20.49 9.10 5.22
CA GLY A 441 -19.32 8.79 4.40
C GLY A 441 -18.00 9.28 4.98
N PHE A 442 -17.09 9.69 4.10
CA PHE A 442 -15.81 10.30 4.48
C PHE A 442 -15.91 11.82 4.42
N HIS A 443 -15.84 12.47 5.57
CA HIS A 443 -15.99 13.91 5.67
C HIS A 443 -14.64 14.60 5.51
N VAL A 444 -14.64 15.70 4.76
CA VAL A 444 -13.46 16.53 4.50
C VAL A 444 -13.82 17.98 4.77
N LYS A 445 -13.13 18.59 5.74
CA LYS A 445 -13.34 19.98 6.15
C LYS A 445 -12.05 20.78 6.08
N SER A 446 -11.98 21.66 5.09
CA SER A 446 -10.79 22.48 4.82
C SER A 446 -10.60 23.61 5.80
N ILE A 447 -9.33 24.00 5.97
CA ILE A 447 -8.93 25.20 6.71
C ILE A 447 -8.49 26.25 5.71
N LYS A 448 -9.20 27.38 5.70
CA LYS A 448 -9.03 28.48 4.75
C LYS A 448 -8.43 29.69 5.44
N LEU A 449 -7.54 30.38 4.74
CA LEU A 449 -7.13 31.74 5.08
C LEU A 449 -7.19 32.59 3.82
N SER A 450 -7.87 33.73 3.89
CA SER A 450 -7.96 34.68 2.78
C SER A 450 -7.59 36.06 3.30
N VAL A 451 -6.70 36.75 2.59
CA VAL A 451 -6.30 38.11 2.90
C VAL A 451 -7.01 39.07 1.95
N PRO A 452 -7.75 40.06 2.46
CA PRO A 452 -8.39 41.09 1.62
C PRO A 452 -7.41 41.83 0.71
N MET A 453 -7.90 42.36 -0.41
CA MET A 453 -7.09 43.09 -1.39
C MET A 453 -6.59 44.45 -0.87
N ASP A 454 -7.29 45.05 0.08
CA ASP A 454 -6.95 46.32 0.75
C ASP A 454 -5.99 46.15 1.94
N SER A 455 -5.60 44.90 2.26
CA SER A 455 -4.63 44.63 3.32
C SER A 455 -3.24 45.18 2.98
N SER A 456 -2.64 45.90 3.92
CA SER A 456 -1.26 46.39 3.80
C SER A 456 -0.21 45.27 3.75
N LYS A 457 -0.56 44.06 4.22
CA LYS A 457 0.32 42.89 4.20
C LYS A 457 -0.31 41.77 3.40
N TYR A 458 0.41 41.33 2.38
CA TYR A 458 0.08 40.15 1.59
C TYR A 458 -1.31 40.18 0.93
N PRO A 459 -1.69 41.30 0.27
CA PRO A 459 -3.03 41.45 -0.30
C PRO A 459 -3.35 40.32 -1.27
N GLY A 460 -4.54 39.74 -1.14
CA GLY A 460 -5.02 38.68 -2.02
C GLY A 460 -4.31 37.33 -1.86
N ASN A 461 -3.64 37.09 -0.73
CA ASN A 461 -3.16 35.75 -0.41
C ASN A 461 -4.32 34.83 -0.04
N PHE A 462 -4.31 33.61 -0.56
CA PHE A 462 -5.37 32.62 -0.37
C PHE A 462 -4.76 31.25 -0.07
N TYR A 463 -4.95 30.74 1.14
CA TYR A 463 -4.34 29.50 1.60
C TYR A 463 -5.42 28.47 1.91
N CYS A 464 -5.15 27.21 1.55
CA CYS A 464 -6.04 26.09 1.78
C CYS A 464 -5.25 24.90 2.34
N LYS A 465 -5.86 24.17 3.26
CA LYS A 465 -5.47 22.79 3.60
C LYS A 465 -6.48 21.85 2.96
N LEU A 466 -6.02 20.95 2.09
CA LEU A 466 -6.86 20.16 1.21
C LEU A 466 -6.57 18.66 1.34
N MET A 467 -7.57 17.85 1.02
CA MET A 467 -7.37 16.44 0.72
C MET A 467 -6.61 16.30 -0.61
N THR A 468 -5.71 15.32 -0.71
CA THR A 468 -5.00 15.03 -1.98
C THR A 468 -5.86 14.23 -2.96
N PRO A 469 -5.68 14.41 -4.29
CA PRO A 469 -6.31 13.54 -5.28
C PRO A 469 -5.99 12.04 -5.06
N SER A 470 -4.79 11.69 -4.62
CA SER A 470 -4.44 10.30 -4.27
C SER A 470 -5.27 9.74 -3.11
N ARG A 471 -5.55 10.56 -2.09
CA ARG A 471 -6.38 10.14 -0.95
C ARG A 471 -7.82 9.88 -1.39
N ALA A 472 -8.34 10.74 -2.28
CA ALA A 472 -9.65 10.56 -2.89
C ALA A 472 -9.70 9.29 -3.77
N LEU A 473 -8.67 9.03 -4.59
CA LEU A 473 -8.62 7.83 -5.43
C LEU A 473 -8.60 6.55 -4.60
N GLU A 474 -7.83 6.51 -3.51
CA GLU A 474 -7.82 5.34 -2.61
C GLU A 474 -9.19 5.14 -1.93
N TRP A 475 -9.91 6.21 -1.60
CA TRP A 475 -11.29 6.12 -1.11
C TRP A 475 -12.24 5.51 -2.15
N ILE A 476 -12.12 5.94 -3.41
CA ILE A 476 -12.92 5.41 -4.54
C ILE A 476 -12.64 3.93 -4.76
N ILE A 477 -11.37 3.52 -4.78
CA ILE A 477 -10.97 2.12 -5.03
C ILE A 477 -11.44 1.19 -3.90
N LEU A 478 -11.24 1.59 -2.64
CA LEU A 478 -11.35 0.70 -1.49
C LEU A 478 -12.09 1.32 -0.30
N GLY A 479 -11.68 2.51 0.16
CA GLY A 479 -12.12 3.04 1.45
C GLY A 479 -13.64 3.20 1.59
N SER A 480 -14.31 3.59 0.51
CA SER A 480 -15.76 3.76 0.41
C SER A 480 -16.55 2.47 0.60
N LEU A 481 -15.92 1.30 0.40
CA LEU A 481 -16.56 0.00 0.38
C LEU A 481 -16.46 -0.74 1.73
N ILE A 482 -15.52 -0.32 2.58
CA ILE A 482 -15.32 -0.92 3.90
C ILE A 482 -16.49 -0.51 4.80
N PRO A 483 -17.28 -1.44 5.35
CA PRO A 483 -18.43 -1.12 6.20
C PRO A 483 -18.09 -0.20 7.37
N TYR A 484 -19.01 0.71 7.72
CA TYR A 484 -18.88 1.54 8.91
C TYR A 484 -19.43 0.71 10.05
N SER A 485 -18.62 0.46 11.07
CA SER A 485 -18.93 -0.45 12.17
C SER A 485 -18.80 0.20 13.52
#